data_AF-A0A6N3H242-F1
#
_entry.id   AF-A0A6N3H242-F1
#
_cell.length_a   1.000
_cell.length_b   1.000
_cell.length_c   1.000
_cell.angle_alpha   90.00
_cell.angle_beta   90.00
_cell.angle_gamma   90.00
#
_symmetry.space_group_name_H-M   'P 1'
#
loop_
_entity.id
_entity.type
_entity.pdbx_description
1 polymer ?
#
loop_
_entity_poly.entity_id
_entity_poly.type
_entity_poly.pdbx_seq_one_letter_code
_entity_poly.pdbx_strand_id
1 'polypeptide(L)'
;MSAIYKFPYDSPVRYLPLVYMLPHDLLIRCPILRKLPRSMGELNASPEWAEVIQSDTFLNEVMDAVASLAFPHFGFGGWKEHYTGWCPIWRLSYSLPLWAKGVERVRGWGVQSLFRLPPDFEIPFFDPDDVRSVMKQVVEQTIEEQGWGPMLETVREMSCDEDFEPWDTNVRKDFLRKWYHTRSKRVQTVSLEACMEDEDSGIHSLPDPAGDFTGQVEGEDFCQRFKATLSEKDMAILELRVEGYGYKEIADKLGYKNHSGVIKRMEAIKKRFIQYENETGR
;
A
#
# COMPACT_ATOMS: atom_id res chain seq x y z
N MET A 1 27.22 -16.51 -43.01
CA MET A 1 27.43 -17.19 -41.72
C MET A 1 27.11 -16.18 -40.63
N SER A 2 26.08 -16.41 -39.81
CA SER A 2 25.74 -15.46 -38.73
C SER A 2 26.81 -15.57 -37.65
N ALA A 3 27.54 -14.48 -37.40
CA ALA A 3 28.51 -14.44 -36.31
C ALA A 3 27.79 -14.64 -34.96
N ILE A 4 28.36 -15.48 -34.10
CA ILE A 4 27.92 -15.63 -32.71
C ILE A 4 28.94 -14.89 -31.86
N TYR A 5 28.49 -13.81 -31.21
CA TYR A 5 29.35 -13.00 -30.36
C TYR A 5 29.39 -13.59 -28.94
N LYS A 6 30.54 -13.54 -28.27
CA LYS A 6 30.63 -13.88 -26.84
C LYS A 6 30.71 -12.59 -26.04
N PHE A 7 29.71 -12.35 -25.20
CA PHE A 7 29.66 -11.18 -24.32
C PHE A 7 29.97 -11.61 -22.88
N PRO A 8 30.79 -10.84 -22.13
CA PRO A 8 31.01 -11.10 -20.71
C PRO A 8 29.70 -11.08 -19.93
N TYR A 9 29.60 -11.92 -18.90
CA TYR A 9 28.36 -11.97 -18.11
C TYR A 9 28.11 -10.68 -17.33
N ASP A 10 29.17 -10.04 -16.84
CA ASP A 10 29.03 -8.85 -16.00
C ASP A 10 29.08 -7.54 -16.80
N SER A 11 29.10 -7.60 -18.14
CA SER A 11 29.20 -6.38 -18.94
C SER A 11 27.82 -5.73 -19.16
N PRO A 12 27.66 -4.41 -18.91
CA PRO A 12 26.42 -3.68 -19.17
C PRO A 12 25.95 -3.69 -20.63
N VAL A 13 26.84 -4.02 -21.58
CA VAL A 13 26.52 -4.18 -23.01
C VAL A 13 25.28 -5.07 -23.24
N ARG A 14 25.06 -6.07 -22.39
CA ARG A 14 23.90 -6.98 -22.47
C ARG A 14 22.55 -6.27 -22.33
N TYR A 15 22.53 -5.06 -21.79
CA TYR A 15 21.31 -4.28 -21.57
C TYR A 15 21.04 -3.25 -22.67
N LEU A 16 21.93 -3.11 -23.67
CA LEU A 16 21.68 -2.29 -24.85
C LEU A 16 20.33 -2.59 -25.54
N PRO A 17 19.88 -3.86 -25.69
CA PRO A 17 18.57 -4.13 -26.28
C PRO A 17 17.43 -3.42 -25.55
N LEU A 18 17.49 -3.34 -24.21
CA LEU A 18 16.50 -2.63 -23.41
C LEU A 18 16.56 -1.12 -23.67
N VAL A 19 17.77 -0.56 -23.78
CA VAL A 19 17.97 0.87 -24.13
C VAL A 19 17.35 1.19 -25.49
N TYR A 20 17.61 0.36 -26.49
CA TYR A 20 17.07 0.57 -27.83
C TYR A 20 15.56 0.37 -27.91
N MET A 21 14.97 -0.33 -26.94
CA MET A 21 13.53 -0.52 -26.79
C MET A 21 12.83 0.64 -26.06
N LEU A 22 13.55 1.47 -25.29
CA LEU A 22 12.94 2.54 -24.50
C LEU A 22 12.09 3.47 -25.38
N PRO A 23 10.86 3.81 -24.94
CA PRO A 23 10.02 4.74 -25.66
C PRO A 23 10.61 6.15 -25.57
N HIS A 24 10.34 6.98 -26.57
CA HIS A 24 11.03 8.26 -26.75
C HIS A 24 10.84 9.23 -25.57
N ASP A 25 9.65 9.25 -24.97
CA ASP A 25 9.27 10.06 -23.81
C ASP A 25 10.06 9.70 -22.54
N LEU A 26 10.43 8.43 -22.38
CA LEU A 26 11.32 7.98 -21.32
C LEU A 26 12.78 8.27 -21.68
N LEU A 27 13.19 7.98 -22.92
CA LEU A 27 14.57 8.17 -23.36
C LEU A 27 15.03 9.63 -23.24
N ILE A 28 14.20 10.63 -23.59
CA ILE A 28 14.57 12.05 -23.49
C ILE A 28 15.01 12.46 -22.08
N ARG A 29 14.47 11.79 -21.05
CA ARG A 29 14.76 12.03 -19.63
C ARG A 29 16.10 11.43 -19.18
N CYS A 30 16.76 10.62 -20.02
CA CYS A 30 18.03 9.95 -19.75
C CYS A 30 19.18 10.71 -20.46
N PRO A 31 19.97 11.54 -19.75
CA PRO A 31 21.00 12.39 -20.34
C PRO A 31 22.04 11.68 -21.19
N ILE A 32 22.44 10.47 -20.79
CA ILE A 32 23.40 9.64 -21.52
C ILE A 32 22.69 8.81 -22.58
N LEU A 33 21.64 8.08 -22.21
CA LEU A 33 21.02 7.12 -23.13
C LEU A 33 20.46 7.79 -24.39
N ARG A 34 19.90 9.00 -24.28
CA ARG A 34 19.35 9.74 -25.43
C ARG A 34 20.37 10.13 -26.49
N LYS A 35 21.66 10.13 -26.14
CA LYS A 35 22.76 10.51 -27.04
C LYS A 35 23.35 9.31 -27.77
N LEU A 36 22.99 8.08 -27.38
CA LEU A 36 23.52 6.87 -28.03
C LEU A 36 23.11 6.83 -29.50
N PRO A 37 24.04 6.53 -30.42
CA PRO A 37 23.74 6.30 -31.82
C PRO A 37 22.68 5.22 -31.98
N ARG A 38 21.75 5.42 -32.92
CA ARG A 38 20.66 4.47 -33.21
C ARG A 38 21.09 3.39 -34.20
N SER A 39 22.29 3.46 -34.77
CA SER A 39 22.88 2.41 -35.61
C SER A 39 24.07 1.75 -34.91
N MET A 40 24.25 0.44 -35.12
CA MET A 40 25.37 -0.29 -34.52
C MET A 40 26.71 0.07 -35.18
N GLY A 41 26.70 0.48 -36.44
CA GLY A 41 27.88 0.97 -37.16
C GLY A 41 28.45 2.23 -36.51
N GLU A 42 27.62 3.25 -36.28
CA GLU A 42 28.04 4.48 -35.60
C GLU A 42 28.46 4.23 -34.15
N LEU A 43 27.72 3.37 -33.44
CA LEU A 43 28.08 2.99 -32.06
C LEU A 43 29.47 2.37 -31.99
N ASN A 44 29.80 1.48 -32.93
CA ASN A 44 31.09 0.80 -32.97
C ASN A 44 32.22 1.67 -33.57
N ALA A 45 31.89 2.69 -34.36
CA ALA A 45 32.87 3.59 -34.98
C ALA A 45 33.51 4.55 -33.96
N SER A 46 32.80 4.90 -32.89
CA SER A 46 33.27 5.82 -31.88
C SER A 46 33.69 5.09 -30.59
N PRO A 47 34.99 5.07 -30.24
CA PRO A 47 35.48 4.37 -29.05
C PRO A 47 34.95 4.97 -27.74
N GLU A 48 34.57 6.25 -27.74
CA GLU A 48 33.97 6.95 -26.60
C GLU A 48 32.72 6.23 -26.07
N TRP A 49 31.90 5.64 -26.95
CA TRP A 49 30.71 4.91 -26.54
C TRP A 49 31.04 3.60 -25.82
N ALA A 50 32.18 2.98 -26.12
CA ALA A 50 32.61 1.79 -25.41
C ALA A 50 32.88 2.09 -23.93
N GLU A 51 33.52 3.23 -23.62
CA GLU A 51 33.74 3.68 -22.25
C GLU A 51 32.43 4.06 -21.56
N VAL A 52 31.56 4.80 -22.25
CA VAL A 52 30.26 5.21 -21.71
C VAL A 52 29.39 4.00 -21.36
N ILE A 53 29.32 2.98 -22.22
CA ILE A 53 28.50 1.78 -21.96
C ILE A 53 29.02 1.00 -20.74
N GLN A 54 30.32 1.02 -20.46
CA GLN A 54 30.87 0.34 -19.27
C GLN A 54 30.75 1.19 -18.00
N SER A 55 30.26 2.43 -18.07
CA SER A 55 30.16 3.32 -16.92
C SER A 55 28.98 2.99 -15.99
N ASP A 56 29.16 3.27 -14.70
CA ASP A 56 28.08 3.17 -13.71
C ASP A 56 26.90 4.10 -14.03
N THR A 57 27.17 5.27 -14.63
CA THR A 57 26.12 6.22 -15.00
C THR A 57 25.22 5.66 -16.10
N PHE A 58 25.79 4.98 -17.10
CA PHE A 58 24.99 4.24 -18.09
C PHE A 58 24.11 3.20 -17.39
N LEU A 59 24.71 2.35 -16.56
CA LEU A 59 23.98 1.28 -15.89
C LEU A 59 22.84 1.82 -15.03
N ASN A 60 23.08 2.90 -14.28
CA ASN A 60 22.07 3.57 -13.44
C ASN A 60 20.89 4.12 -14.27
N GLU A 61 21.16 4.78 -15.41
CA GLU A 61 20.09 5.27 -16.29
C GLU A 61 19.26 4.11 -16.88
N VAL A 62 19.92 3.02 -17.30
CA VAL A 62 19.20 1.84 -17.82
C VAL A 62 18.34 1.20 -16.75
N MET A 63 18.91 1.01 -15.55
CA MET A 63 18.20 0.43 -14.41
C MET A 63 16.94 1.23 -14.06
N ASP A 64 17.05 2.56 -13.93
CA ASP A 64 15.93 3.40 -13.53
C ASP A 64 14.83 3.49 -14.61
N ALA A 65 15.24 3.60 -15.88
CA ALA A 65 14.31 3.62 -17.00
C ALA A 65 13.55 2.29 -17.12
N VAL A 66 14.24 1.16 -17.07
CA VAL A 66 13.61 -0.15 -17.19
C VAL A 66 12.76 -0.46 -15.96
N ALA A 67 13.20 -0.08 -14.76
CA ALA A 67 12.40 -0.20 -13.54
C ALA A 67 11.08 0.56 -13.67
N SER A 68 11.09 1.77 -14.22
CA SER A 68 9.89 2.55 -14.52
C SER A 68 8.93 1.88 -15.51
N LEU A 69 9.45 1.08 -16.44
CA LEU A 69 8.64 0.28 -17.37
C LEU A 69 8.07 -0.98 -16.72
N ALA A 70 8.83 -1.65 -15.85
CA ALA A 70 8.40 -2.87 -15.19
C ALA A 70 7.41 -2.61 -14.05
N PHE A 71 7.64 -1.56 -13.27
CA PHE A 71 6.92 -1.26 -12.02
C PHE A 71 5.38 -1.30 -12.14
N PRO A 72 4.75 -0.67 -13.15
CA PRO A 72 3.29 -0.63 -13.27
C PRO A 72 2.63 -2.01 -13.40
N HIS A 73 3.40 -3.04 -13.76
CA HIS A 73 2.89 -4.38 -14.04
C HIS A 73 2.93 -5.32 -12.82
N PHE A 74 3.45 -4.87 -11.66
CA PHE A 74 3.34 -5.63 -10.41
C PHE A 74 1.95 -5.52 -9.75
N GLY A 75 1.07 -4.67 -10.25
CA GLY A 75 -0.27 -4.48 -9.68
C GLY A 75 -0.27 -3.63 -8.40
N PHE A 76 0.65 -2.67 -8.30
CA PHE A 76 0.69 -1.67 -7.24
C PHE A 76 0.31 -0.30 -7.82
N GLY A 77 -0.34 0.53 -7.01
CA GLY A 77 -0.87 1.82 -7.46
C GLY A 77 0.21 2.89 -7.58
N GLY A 78 -0.03 3.93 -8.36
CA GLY A 78 0.87 5.08 -8.47
C GLY A 78 2.15 4.79 -9.26
N TRP A 79 3.16 5.64 -9.06
CA TRP A 79 4.45 5.57 -9.75
C TRP A 79 5.50 4.93 -8.85
N LYS A 80 6.58 4.41 -9.45
CA LYS A 80 7.71 3.82 -8.74
C LYS A 80 8.27 4.79 -7.68
N GLU A 81 8.32 6.08 -8.01
CA GLU A 81 8.84 7.17 -7.18
C GLU A 81 7.96 7.48 -5.95
N HIS A 82 6.78 6.86 -5.83
CA HIS A 82 5.97 6.95 -4.61
C HIS A 82 6.43 5.96 -3.53
N TYR A 83 7.32 5.05 -3.87
CA TYR A 83 7.82 3.99 -3.01
C TYR A 83 9.31 4.19 -2.74
N THR A 84 9.73 3.84 -1.53
CA THR A 84 11.14 3.92 -1.15
C THR A 84 11.91 2.72 -1.67
N GLY A 85 13.24 2.82 -1.64
CA GLY A 85 14.13 1.69 -1.87
C GLY A 85 14.03 0.57 -0.81
N TRP A 86 13.26 0.75 0.26
CA TRP A 86 12.95 -0.31 1.23
C TRP A 86 11.82 -1.21 0.76
N CYS A 87 10.92 -0.68 -0.07
CA CYS A 87 9.79 -1.42 -0.58
C CYS A 87 10.25 -2.60 -1.47
N PRO A 88 9.83 -3.86 -1.17
CA PRO A 88 10.28 -5.03 -1.91
C PRO A 88 10.01 -4.94 -3.42
N ILE A 89 8.85 -4.41 -3.81
CA ILE A 89 8.49 -4.27 -5.24
C ILE A 89 9.34 -3.24 -5.96
N TRP A 90 9.78 -2.20 -5.26
CA TRP A 90 10.70 -1.21 -5.82
C TRP A 90 11.98 -1.95 -6.17
N ARG A 91 12.55 -2.73 -5.24
CA ARG A 91 13.77 -3.53 -5.49
C ARG A 91 13.61 -4.53 -6.63
N LEU A 92 12.47 -5.23 -6.68
CA LEU A 92 12.20 -6.18 -7.75
C LEU A 92 12.14 -5.52 -9.12
N SER A 93 11.63 -4.29 -9.22
CA SER A 93 11.62 -3.54 -10.47
C SER A 93 13.04 -3.27 -11.03
N TYR A 94 14.08 -3.27 -10.19
CA TYR A 94 15.49 -3.14 -10.60
C TYR A 94 16.14 -4.48 -11.01
N SER A 95 15.37 -5.56 -11.19
CA SER A 95 15.87 -6.88 -11.61
C SER A 95 16.22 -6.95 -13.10
N LEU A 96 17.14 -6.08 -13.54
CA LEU A 96 17.49 -5.86 -14.94
C LEU A 96 17.84 -7.13 -15.75
N PRO A 97 18.57 -8.13 -15.21
CA PRO A 97 18.79 -9.40 -15.92
C PRO A 97 17.52 -10.15 -16.30
N LEU A 98 16.49 -10.12 -15.44
CA LEU A 98 15.22 -10.79 -15.68
C LEU A 98 14.46 -10.08 -16.80
N TRP A 99 14.47 -8.75 -16.81
CA TRP A 99 13.83 -7.95 -17.85
C TRP A 99 14.49 -8.13 -19.21
N ALA A 100 15.83 -8.13 -19.26
CA ALA A 100 16.58 -8.39 -20.50
C ALA A 100 16.25 -9.77 -21.07
N LYS A 101 16.28 -10.81 -20.23
CA LYS A 101 15.95 -12.18 -20.63
C LYS A 101 14.49 -12.31 -21.08
N GLY A 102 13.57 -11.67 -20.37
CA GLY A 102 12.15 -11.70 -20.70
C GLY A 102 11.86 -11.02 -22.04
N VAL A 103 12.46 -9.86 -22.31
CA VAL A 103 12.32 -9.16 -23.60
C VAL A 103 12.91 -9.99 -24.75
N GLU A 104 14.05 -10.63 -24.54
CA GLU A 104 14.61 -11.57 -25.52
C GLU A 104 13.66 -12.75 -25.79
N ARG A 105 13.02 -13.30 -24.75
CA ARG A 105 12.05 -14.40 -24.91
C ARG A 105 10.77 -13.97 -25.65
N VAL A 106 10.19 -12.83 -25.27
CA VAL A 106 8.91 -12.37 -25.80
C VAL A 106 9.05 -11.83 -27.22
N ARG A 107 10.16 -11.13 -27.51
CA ARG A 107 10.34 -10.38 -28.75
C ARG A 107 11.43 -10.92 -29.66
N GLY A 108 12.28 -11.82 -29.18
CA GLY A 108 13.54 -12.14 -29.84
C GLY A 108 14.53 -10.98 -29.84
N TRP A 109 14.31 -9.95 -29.00
CA TRP A 109 15.10 -8.73 -28.96
C TRP A 109 16.16 -8.81 -27.85
N GLY A 110 17.23 -9.54 -28.14
CA GLY A 110 18.38 -9.74 -27.25
C GLY A 110 19.66 -9.08 -27.76
N VAL A 111 20.75 -9.22 -27.00
CA VAL A 111 22.04 -8.63 -27.39
C VAL A 111 22.57 -9.25 -28.68
N GLN A 112 22.33 -10.55 -28.90
CA GLN A 112 22.73 -11.21 -30.14
C GLN A 112 21.95 -10.70 -31.35
N SER A 113 20.64 -10.46 -31.22
CA SER A 113 19.84 -9.94 -32.34
C SER A 113 20.27 -8.52 -32.71
N LEU A 114 20.57 -7.70 -31.71
CA LEU A 114 21.05 -6.33 -31.89
C LEU A 114 22.36 -6.28 -32.69
N PHE A 115 23.35 -7.10 -32.32
CA PHE A 115 24.65 -7.15 -33.03
C PHE A 115 24.62 -7.90 -34.37
N ARG A 116 23.49 -8.52 -34.74
CA ARG A 116 23.27 -9.09 -36.07
C ARG A 116 22.67 -8.10 -37.07
N LEU A 117 22.22 -6.93 -36.60
CA LEU A 117 21.69 -5.89 -37.48
C LEU A 117 22.79 -5.40 -38.44
N PRO A 118 22.43 -4.99 -39.68
CA PRO A 118 23.38 -4.32 -40.56
C PRO A 118 23.99 -3.08 -39.88
N PRO A 119 25.28 -2.76 -40.10
CA PRO A 119 25.92 -1.62 -39.45
C PRO A 119 25.17 -0.30 -39.64
N ASP A 120 24.68 -0.06 -40.85
CA ASP A 120 23.98 1.18 -41.23
C ASP A 120 22.47 1.13 -40.96
N PHE A 121 21.97 0.08 -40.30
CA PHE A 121 20.55 -0.01 -39.96
C PHE A 121 20.24 0.92 -38.78
N GLU A 122 19.40 1.93 -39.04
CA GLU A 122 18.87 2.80 -37.99
C GLU A 122 17.74 2.11 -37.23
N ILE A 123 17.94 1.88 -35.93
CA ILE A 123 16.95 1.25 -35.07
C ILE A 123 15.82 2.26 -34.78
N PRO A 124 14.58 2.01 -35.23
CA PRO A 124 13.48 2.94 -35.05
C PRO A 124 13.09 3.07 -33.57
N PHE A 125 12.38 4.14 -33.23
CA PHE A 125 11.68 4.22 -31.95
C PHE A 125 10.48 3.28 -31.98
N PHE A 126 10.34 2.50 -30.90
CA PHE A 126 9.19 1.62 -30.75
C PHE A 126 7.98 2.40 -30.28
N ASP A 127 6.80 1.93 -30.68
CA ASP A 127 5.54 2.49 -30.21
C ASP A 127 5.41 2.32 -28.69
N PRO A 128 5.07 3.38 -27.93
CA PRO A 128 5.00 3.29 -26.47
C PRO A 128 3.99 2.27 -25.95
N ASP A 129 2.87 2.06 -26.65
CA ASP A 129 1.84 1.10 -26.22
C ASP A 129 2.28 -0.34 -26.53
N ASP A 130 2.97 -0.56 -27.65
CA ASP A 130 3.65 -1.84 -27.94
C ASP A 130 4.69 -2.17 -26.86
N VAL A 131 5.56 -1.22 -26.49
CA VAL A 131 6.56 -1.42 -25.42
C VAL A 131 5.89 -1.75 -24.09
N ARG A 132 4.82 -1.04 -23.73
CA ARG A 132 4.02 -1.32 -22.53
C ARG A 132 3.42 -2.72 -22.56
N SER A 133 2.89 -3.15 -23.70
CA SER A 133 2.30 -4.48 -23.86
C SER A 133 3.36 -5.58 -23.71
N VAL A 134 4.54 -5.41 -24.33
CA VAL A 134 5.67 -6.33 -24.18
C VAL A 134 6.11 -6.40 -22.72
N MET A 135 6.31 -5.25 -22.06
CA MET A 135 6.75 -5.21 -20.66
C MET A 135 5.73 -5.81 -19.70
N LYS A 136 4.43 -5.62 -19.95
CA LYS A 136 3.37 -6.32 -19.22
C LYS A 136 3.54 -7.84 -19.30
N GLN A 137 3.65 -8.37 -20.52
CA GLN A 137 3.81 -9.81 -20.73
C GLN A 137 5.10 -10.35 -20.10
N VAL A 138 6.20 -9.60 -20.21
CA VAL A 138 7.49 -9.95 -19.59
C VAL A 138 7.38 -10.03 -18.08
N VAL A 139 6.77 -9.03 -17.43
CA VAL A 139 6.63 -8.98 -15.97
C VAL A 139 5.69 -10.08 -15.49
N GLU A 140 4.53 -10.28 -16.13
CA GLU A 140 3.57 -11.33 -15.77
C GLU A 140 4.21 -12.73 -15.86
N GLN A 141 4.90 -13.04 -16.96
CA GLN A 141 5.62 -14.32 -17.10
C GLN A 141 6.73 -14.47 -16.07
N THR A 142 7.45 -13.39 -15.75
CA THR A 142 8.52 -13.44 -14.75
C THR A 142 7.96 -13.69 -13.35
N ILE A 143 6.82 -13.08 -13.00
CA ILE A 143 6.14 -13.31 -11.71
C ILE A 143 5.75 -14.79 -11.58
N GLU A 144 5.19 -15.38 -12.64
CA GLU A 144 4.84 -16.80 -12.66
C GLU A 144 6.07 -17.71 -12.54
N GLU A 145 7.09 -17.48 -13.37
CA GLU A 145 8.32 -18.28 -13.39
C GLU A 145 9.11 -18.23 -12.08
N GLN A 146 9.15 -17.06 -11.44
CA GLN A 146 9.86 -16.88 -10.17
C GLN A 146 8.98 -17.23 -8.95
N GLY A 147 7.69 -17.54 -9.15
CA GLY A 147 6.76 -17.83 -8.07
C GLY A 147 6.54 -16.63 -7.13
N TRP A 148 6.60 -15.40 -7.64
CA TRP A 148 6.50 -14.18 -6.82
C TRP A 148 5.09 -13.88 -6.35
N GLY A 149 4.06 -14.51 -6.91
CA GLY A 149 2.65 -14.24 -6.60
C GLY A 149 2.34 -14.18 -5.09
N PRO A 150 2.63 -15.24 -4.30
CA PRO A 150 2.36 -15.22 -2.86
C PRO A 150 3.09 -14.10 -2.11
N MET A 151 4.35 -13.84 -2.45
CA MET A 151 5.13 -12.75 -1.86
C MET A 151 4.54 -11.38 -2.20
N LEU A 152 4.12 -11.15 -3.44
CA LEU A 152 3.52 -9.88 -3.85
C LEU A 152 2.19 -9.63 -3.11
N GLU A 153 1.40 -10.67 -2.87
CA GLU A 153 0.19 -10.57 -2.07
C GLU A 153 0.52 -10.24 -0.61
N THR A 154 1.52 -10.90 -0.02
CA THR A 154 2.00 -10.59 1.33
C THR A 154 2.48 -9.14 1.45
N VAL A 155 3.24 -8.63 0.48
CA VAL A 155 3.70 -7.23 0.45
C VAL A 155 2.54 -6.25 0.35
N ARG A 156 1.45 -6.63 -0.34
CA ARG A 156 0.24 -5.80 -0.45
C ARG A 156 -0.57 -5.77 0.85
N GLU A 157 -0.66 -6.90 1.54
CA GLU A 157 -1.41 -7.02 2.80
C GLU A 157 -0.64 -6.41 3.99
N MET A 158 0.68 -6.60 4.01
CA MET A 158 1.55 -6.21 5.12
C MET A 158 2.53 -5.09 4.73
N SER A 159 2.07 -4.10 3.96
CA SER A 159 2.88 -2.90 3.66
C SER A 159 3.13 -2.08 4.92
N CYS A 160 4.31 -1.47 5.04
CA CYS A 160 4.70 -0.61 6.16
C CYS A 160 4.80 0.87 5.74
N ASP A 161 4.85 1.83 6.68
CA ASP A 161 4.99 3.26 6.32
C ASP A 161 6.33 3.54 5.61
N GLU A 162 7.38 2.81 5.99
CA GLU A 162 8.73 2.91 5.40
C GLU A 162 8.78 2.50 3.92
N ASP A 163 7.78 1.75 3.43
CA ASP A 163 7.69 1.37 2.01
C ASP A 163 7.32 2.56 1.12
N PHE A 164 6.74 3.61 1.70
CA PHE A 164 6.25 4.77 0.98
C PHE A 164 7.13 5.98 1.22
N GLU A 165 7.35 6.75 0.17
CA GLU A 165 8.02 8.03 0.34
C GLU A 165 7.17 9.02 1.16
N PRO A 166 7.78 9.93 1.94
CA PRO A 166 7.06 10.76 2.89
C PRO A 166 6.16 11.81 2.25
N TRP A 167 6.30 12.08 0.95
CA TRP A 167 5.46 13.05 0.24
C TRP A 167 3.98 12.64 0.19
N ASP A 168 3.14 13.62 -0.11
CA ASP A 168 1.69 13.52 -0.06
C ASP A 168 1.08 12.78 -1.27
N THR A 169 1.37 11.48 -1.39
CA THR A 169 0.90 10.64 -2.50
C THR A 169 -0.45 9.97 -2.21
N ASN A 170 -1.25 9.72 -3.25
CA ASN A 170 -2.53 9.01 -3.10
C ASN A 170 -2.35 7.58 -2.56
N VAL A 171 -1.23 6.93 -2.90
CA VAL A 171 -0.90 5.58 -2.45
C VAL A 171 -0.63 5.58 -0.95
N ARG A 172 0.25 6.46 -0.46
CA ARG A 172 0.54 6.60 0.97
C ARG A 172 -0.70 7.00 1.77
N LYS A 173 -1.51 7.94 1.24
CA LYS A 173 -2.80 8.30 1.84
C LYS A 173 -3.73 7.09 1.97
N ASP A 174 -3.82 6.24 0.95
CA ASP A 174 -4.67 5.06 1.01
C ASP A 174 -4.16 4.04 2.03
N PHE A 175 -2.84 3.83 2.09
CA PHE A 175 -2.18 3.04 3.12
C PHE A 175 -2.51 3.55 4.53
N LEU A 176 -2.20 4.82 4.84
CA LEU A 176 -2.45 5.41 6.16
C LEU A 176 -3.93 5.36 6.54
N ARG A 177 -4.84 5.53 5.57
CA ARG A 177 -6.28 5.40 5.81
C ARG A 177 -6.71 3.98 6.17
N LYS A 178 -6.11 2.97 5.55
CA LYS A 178 -6.33 1.56 5.88
C LYS A 178 -5.73 1.23 7.24
N TRP A 179 -4.48 1.62 7.46
CA TRP A 179 -3.72 1.37 8.67
C TRP A 179 -4.39 1.97 9.92
N TYR A 180 -4.76 3.25 9.84
CA TYR A 180 -5.44 3.94 10.94
C TYR A 180 -6.96 3.82 10.87
N HIS A 181 -7.55 2.99 9.99
CA HIS A 181 -9.01 2.84 9.86
C HIS A 181 -9.82 4.16 9.72
N THR A 182 -9.20 5.23 9.24
CA THR A 182 -9.79 6.59 9.25
C THR A 182 -10.89 6.80 8.20
N ARG A 183 -11.14 5.82 7.32
CA ARG A 183 -12.30 5.83 6.40
C ARG A 183 -13.63 5.72 7.14
N SER A 184 -13.65 5.07 8.31
CA SER A 184 -14.86 4.85 9.08
C SER A 184 -15.13 6.05 9.99
N LYS A 185 -16.11 6.90 9.65
CA LYS A 185 -16.59 7.99 10.51
C LYS A 185 -17.14 7.54 11.88
N ARG A 186 -17.19 6.23 12.13
CA ARG A 186 -17.69 5.59 13.35
C ARG A 186 -16.58 5.08 14.26
N VAL A 187 -15.33 5.08 13.80
CA VAL A 187 -14.18 4.58 14.57
C VAL A 187 -13.40 5.79 15.05
N GLN A 188 -13.41 6.02 16.36
CA GLN A 188 -12.49 6.96 16.97
C GLN A 188 -11.15 6.25 17.15
N THR A 189 -10.16 6.66 16.36
CA THR A 189 -8.79 6.18 16.52
C THR A 189 -8.19 6.82 17.75
N VAL A 190 -7.80 6.03 18.73
CA VAL A 190 -7.10 6.50 19.92
C VAL A 190 -5.72 5.86 19.90
N SER A 191 -4.65 6.66 19.98
CA SER A 191 -3.28 6.12 20.07
C SER A 191 -3.12 5.46 21.43
N LEU A 192 -2.43 4.32 21.47
CA LEU A 192 -2.16 3.63 22.72
C LEU A 192 -1.28 4.49 23.63
N GLU A 193 -0.27 5.16 23.08
CA GLU A 193 0.55 6.12 23.82
C GLU A 193 -0.30 7.27 24.36
N ALA A 194 -1.18 7.83 23.55
CA ALA A 194 -2.08 8.90 23.99
C ALA A 194 -3.02 8.44 25.11
N CYS A 195 -3.48 7.18 25.09
CA CYS A 195 -4.25 6.63 26.21
C CYS A 195 -3.35 6.36 27.42
N MET A 196 -2.14 5.86 27.23
CA MET A 196 -1.19 5.62 28.33
C MET A 196 -0.75 6.92 29.01
N GLU A 197 -0.68 8.03 28.28
CA GLU A 197 -0.36 9.36 28.82
C GLU A 197 -1.57 10.05 29.46
N ASP A 198 -2.78 9.66 29.07
CA ASP A 198 -4.02 10.15 29.66
C ASP A 198 -4.35 9.35 30.92
N GLU A 199 -4.04 9.92 32.10
CA GLU A 199 -4.32 9.33 33.42
C GLU A 199 -5.82 9.03 33.64
N ASP A 200 -6.72 9.69 32.89
CA ASP A 200 -8.16 9.48 32.95
C ASP A 200 -8.64 8.43 31.94
N SER A 201 -7.73 7.89 31.11
CA SER A 201 -8.06 6.75 30.27
C SER A 201 -8.17 5.49 31.14
N GLY A 202 -9.30 4.79 31.04
CA GLY A 202 -9.57 3.56 31.80
C GLY A 202 -8.63 2.38 31.51
N ILE A 203 -7.52 2.60 30.78
CA ILE A 203 -6.47 1.62 30.51
C ILE A 203 -5.61 1.37 31.77
N HIS A 204 -5.41 2.39 32.60
CA HIS A 204 -4.66 2.26 33.86
C HIS A 204 -5.49 1.62 34.98
N SER A 205 -6.80 1.48 34.77
CA SER A 205 -7.75 0.87 35.70
C SER A 205 -7.82 -0.65 35.50
N LEU A 206 -6.69 -1.36 35.65
CA LEU A 206 -6.77 -2.80 35.84
C LEU A 206 -7.30 -3.06 37.26
N PRO A 207 -8.45 -3.74 37.45
CA PRO A 207 -8.92 -4.07 38.78
C PRO A 207 -7.86 -4.93 39.46
N ASP A 208 -7.47 -4.55 40.68
CA ASP A 208 -6.58 -5.37 41.50
C ASP A 208 -7.20 -6.78 41.65
N PRO A 209 -6.49 -7.88 41.31
CA PRO A 209 -7.00 -9.23 41.50
C PRO A 209 -7.32 -9.57 42.97
N ALA A 210 -6.77 -8.80 43.91
CA ALA A 210 -7.06 -8.85 45.34
C ALA A 210 -8.03 -7.75 45.81
N GLY A 211 -8.53 -6.93 44.87
CA GLY A 211 -9.48 -5.85 45.13
C GLY A 211 -10.78 -6.38 45.74
N ASP A 212 -11.28 -5.63 46.71
CA ASP A 212 -12.42 -5.99 47.53
C ASP A 212 -13.66 -6.32 46.68
N PHE A 213 -13.96 -7.62 46.54
CA PHE A 213 -15.11 -8.16 45.83
C PHE A 213 -16.44 -7.56 46.33
N THR A 214 -16.46 -6.99 47.53
CA THR A 214 -17.63 -6.33 48.10
C THR A 214 -18.05 -5.11 47.29
N GLY A 215 -17.13 -4.30 46.75
CA GLY A 215 -17.47 -3.10 45.97
C GLY A 215 -18.16 -3.41 44.64
N GLN A 216 -17.77 -4.51 43.98
CA GLN A 216 -18.35 -4.95 42.71
C GLN A 216 -19.73 -5.60 42.92
N VAL A 217 -19.88 -6.40 43.98
CA VAL A 217 -21.18 -6.98 44.38
C VAL A 217 -22.15 -5.90 44.86
N GLU A 218 -21.68 -4.89 45.60
CA GLU A 218 -22.51 -3.75 46.01
C GLU A 218 -22.87 -2.83 44.83
N GLY A 219 -22.00 -2.67 43.85
CA GLY A 219 -22.28 -1.94 42.61
C GLY A 219 -23.34 -2.63 41.74
N GLU A 220 -23.24 -3.95 41.60
CA GLU A 220 -24.23 -4.76 40.88
C GLU A 220 -25.58 -4.82 41.59
N ASP A 221 -25.60 -5.05 42.91
CA ASP A 221 -26.83 -5.07 43.72
C ASP A 221 -27.52 -3.69 43.71
N PHE A 222 -26.75 -2.60 43.82
CA PHE A 222 -27.28 -1.24 43.71
C PHE A 222 -27.94 -1.00 42.35
N CYS A 223 -27.28 -1.39 41.26
CA CYS A 223 -27.83 -1.24 39.92
C CYS A 223 -29.06 -2.12 39.69
N GLN A 224 -29.10 -3.33 40.26
CA GLN A 224 -30.27 -4.22 40.18
C GLN A 224 -31.46 -3.63 40.95
N ARG A 225 -31.24 -3.11 42.16
CA ARG A 225 -32.29 -2.44 42.94
C ARG A 225 -32.83 -1.21 42.23
N PHE A 226 -31.97 -0.39 41.63
CA PHE A 226 -32.42 0.74 40.80
C PHE A 226 -33.23 0.28 39.60
N LYS A 227 -32.75 -0.72 38.84
CA LYS A 227 -33.47 -1.29 37.69
C LYS A 227 -34.87 -1.77 38.06
N ALA A 228 -35.05 -2.37 39.25
CA ALA A 228 -36.36 -2.79 39.74
C ALA A 228 -37.34 -1.63 40.02
N THR A 229 -36.86 -0.39 40.19
CA THR A 229 -37.71 0.79 40.37
C THR A 229 -38.16 1.45 39.05
N LEU A 230 -37.59 1.03 37.92
CA LEU A 230 -37.90 1.59 36.61
C LEU A 230 -39.18 0.99 36.02
N SER A 231 -39.83 1.75 35.14
CA SER A 231 -40.98 1.21 34.38
C SER A 231 -40.51 0.22 33.32
N GLU A 232 -41.35 -0.74 32.94
CA GLU A 232 -41.04 -1.73 31.90
C GLU A 232 -40.54 -1.08 30.59
N LYS A 233 -41.11 0.08 30.22
CA LYS A 233 -40.70 0.83 29.04
C LYS A 233 -39.33 1.48 29.19
N ASP A 234 -38.97 1.92 30.39
CA ASP A 234 -37.67 2.53 30.67
C ASP A 234 -36.58 1.46 30.76
N MET A 235 -36.91 0.29 31.31
CA MET A 235 -36.07 -0.90 31.31
C MET A 235 -35.75 -1.37 29.90
N ALA A 236 -36.77 -1.52 29.04
CA ALA A 236 -36.57 -1.92 27.65
C ALA A 236 -35.68 -0.94 26.87
N ILE A 237 -35.77 0.37 27.16
CA ILE A 237 -34.89 1.38 26.56
C ILE A 237 -33.45 1.20 27.04
N LEU A 238 -33.23 0.93 28.34
CA LEU A 238 -31.90 0.69 28.90
C LEU A 238 -31.25 -0.57 28.36
N GLU A 239 -31.99 -1.69 28.30
CA GLU A 239 -31.50 -2.97 27.78
C GLU A 239 -31.06 -2.84 26.33
N LEU A 240 -31.90 -2.26 25.46
CA LEU A 240 -31.54 -2.00 24.08
C LEU A 240 -30.34 -1.04 23.95
N ARG A 241 -30.12 -0.16 24.93
CA ARG A 241 -28.95 0.72 24.92
C ARG A 241 -27.68 -0.01 25.34
N VAL A 242 -27.77 -0.94 26.30
CA VAL A 242 -26.66 -1.83 26.70
C VAL A 242 -26.28 -2.78 25.57
N GLU A 243 -27.26 -3.26 24.80
CA GLU A 243 -27.05 -4.05 23.58
C GLU A 243 -26.47 -3.24 22.39
N GLY A 244 -26.28 -1.92 22.55
CA GLY A 244 -25.60 -1.06 21.58
C GLY A 244 -26.49 -0.38 20.54
N TYR A 245 -27.83 -0.51 20.61
CA TYR A 245 -28.74 0.11 19.64
C TYR A 245 -28.77 1.63 19.73
N GLY A 246 -28.86 2.32 18.59
CA GLY A 246 -29.01 3.77 18.51
C GLY A 246 -30.40 4.27 18.88
N TYR A 247 -30.55 5.54 19.30
CA TYR A 247 -31.85 6.10 19.72
C TYR A 247 -32.96 6.05 18.66
N LYS A 248 -32.60 6.06 17.37
CA LYS A 248 -33.56 5.89 16.26
C LYS A 248 -34.06 4.44 16.18
N GLU A 249 -33.17 3.48 16.25
CA GLU A 249 -33.48 2.05 16.19
C GLU A 249 -34.31 1.60 17.40
N ILE A 250 -34.01 2.15 18.58
CA ILE A 250 -34.81 1.93 19.80
C ILE A 250 -36.22 2.51 19.62
N ALA A 251 -36.34 3.70 19.02
CA ALA A 251 -37.64 4.32 18.77
C ALA A 251 -38.48 3.46 17.82
N ASP A 252 -37.88 2.95 16.75
CA ASP A 252 -38.56 2.08 15.77
C ASP A 252 -39.00 0.76 16.40
N LYS A 253 -38.15 0.11 17.22
CA LYS A 253 -38.49 -1.14 17.93
C LYS A 253 -39.59 -0.98 18.97
N LEU A 254 -39.59 0.13 19.71
CA LEU A 254 -40.54 0.37 20.79
C LEU A 254 -41.79 1.16 20.33
N GLY A 255 -41.93 1.43 19.03
CA GLY A 255 -43.10 2.08 18.44
C GLY A 255 -43.23 3.58 18.74
N TYR A 256 -42.12 4.28 19.01
CA TYR A 256 -42.11 5.73 19.17
C TYR A 256 -42.18 6.45 17.82
N LYS A 257 -42.99 7.49 17.71
CA LYS A 257 -43.09 8.33 16.48
C LYS A 257 -41.77 9.02 16.10
N ASN A 258 -40.89 9.28 17.07
CA ASN A 258 -39.57 9.87 16.86
C ASN A 258 -38.58 9.51 17.99
N HIS A 259 -37.28 9.57 17.68
CA HIS A 259 -36.19 9.32 18.62
C HIS A 259 -36.14 10.31 19.81
N SER A 260 -36.79 11.47 19.68
CA SER A 260 -36.90 12.47 20.75
C SER A 260 -37.65 11.93 21.97
N GLY A 261 -38.61 11.03 21.78
CA GLY A 261 -39.31 10.37 22.89
C GLY A 261 -38.40 9.48 23.74
N VAL A 262 -37.47 8.76 23.09
CA VAL A 262 -36.48 7.89 23.74
C VAL A 262 -35.43 8.72 24.49
N ILE A 263 -34.97 9.83 23.90
CA ILE A 263 -34.00 10.73 24.55
C ILE A 263 -34.58 11.31 25.85
N LYS A 264 -35.82 11.82 25.82
CA LYS A 264 -36.48 12.36 27.03
C LYS A 264 -36.63 11.33 28.14
N ARG A 265 -36.93 10.07 27.77
CA ARG A 265 -37.01 8.94 28.69
C ARG A 265 -35.64 8.64 29.30
N MET A 266 -34.59 8.59 28.48
CA MET A 266 -33.22 8.38 28.96
C MET A 266 -32.75 9.49 29.91
N GLU A 267 -33.06 10.75 29.61
CA GLU A 267 -32.80 11.88 30.51
C GLU A 267 -33.55 11.76 31.84
N ALA A 268 -34.80 11.30 31.81
CA ALA A 268 -35.58 11.06 33.02
C ALA A 268 -35.01 9.91 33.87
N ILE A 269 -34.55 8.83 33.22
CA ILE A 269 -33.86 7.71 33.89
C ILE A 269 -32.56 8.21 34.53
N LYS A 270 -31.75 9.01 33.81
CA LYS A 270 -30.53 9.60 34.35
C LYS A 270 -30.80 10.48 35.58
N LYS A 271 -31.83 11.32 35.54
CA LYS A 271 -32.22 12.15 36.69
C LYS A 271 -32.68 11.31 37.89
N ARG A 272 -33.45 10.24 37.64
CA ARG A 272 -33.87 9.30 38.68
C ARG A 272 -32.71 8.54 39.30
N PHE A 273 -31.73 8.16 38.48
CA PHE A 273 -30.52 7.50 38.97
C PHE A 273 -29.74 8.41 39.93
N ILE A 274 -29.51 9.67 39.53
CA ILE A 274 -28.82 10.66 40.38
C ILE A 274 -29.61 10.91 41.68
N GLN A 275 -30.93 10.98 41.59
CA GLN A 275 -31.76 11.13 42.79
C GLN A 275 -31.65 9.90 43.72
N TYR A 276 -31.71 8.70 43.14
CA TYR A 276 -31.60 7.45 43.88
C TYR A 276 -30.24 7.34 44.59
N GLU A 277 -29.15 7.72 43.92
CA GLU A 277 -27.79 7.79 44.48
C GLU A 277 -27.71 8.75 45.69
N ASN A 278 -28.26 9.96 45.55
CA ASN A 278 -28.33 10.93 46.64
C ASN A 278 -29.18 10.46 47.84
N GLU A 279 -30.26 9.71 47.60
CA GLU A 279 -31.19 9.22 48.63
C GLU A 279 -30.64 8.00 49.39
N THR A 280 -29.84 7.16 48.73
CA THR A 280 -29.25 5.95 49.33
C THR A 280 -27.86 6.18 49.94
N GLY A 281 -27.34 7.41 49.86
CA GLY A 281 -26.15 7.84 50.61
C GLY A 281 -24.84 7.23 50.12
N ARG A 282 -24.69 7.09 48.80
CA ARG A 282 -23.40 6.81 48.16
C ARG A 282 -22.75 8.10 47.65
#